data_AF-A0AAW1XS68-F1
#
_entry.id   AF-A0AAW1XS68-F1
#
_cell.length_a   1.000
_cell.length_b   1.000
_cell.length_c   1.000
_cell.angle_alpha   90.00
_cell.angle_beta   90.00
_cell.angle_gamma   90.00
#
_symmetry.space_group_name_H-M   'P 1'
#
loop_
_entity.id
_entity.type
_entity.pdbx_description
1 polymer ?
#
loop_
_entity_poly.entity_id
_entity_poly.type
_entity_poly.pdbx_seq_one_letter_code
_entity_poly.pdbx_strand_id
1 'polypeptide(L)'
;MTIEYDEIVASLFYGSGFISETRVLPFKQRKKFRSTVNATFSAADSFVEDRVASGINADMAHGTVSFNVKVLARVQFRKGGWRLRRRLLRVLCRDVPVTISNNGSGKMTGGGRDCSVTV
;
A
#
# COMPACT_ATOMS: atom_id res chain seq x y z
N MET A 1 -3.70 15.47 -20.26
CA MET A 1 -2.58 15.16 -19.36
C MET A 1 -2.91 13.85 -18.69
N THR A 2 -1.98 12.91 -18.74
CA THR A 2 -2.12 11.56 -18.21
C THR A 2 -0.89 11.24 -17.37
N ILE A 3 -1.09 10.51 -16.28
CA ILE A 3 0.00 9.97 -15.47
C ILE A 3 0.04 8.48 -15.76
N GLU A 4 1.20 7.99 -16.19
CA GLU A 4 1.46 6.56 -16.36
C GLU A 4 2.24 6.07 -15.14
N TYR A 5 1.76 4.99 -14.53
CA TYR A 5 2.38 4.33 -13.38
C TYR A 5 2.97 3.02 -13.87
N ASP A 6 4.30 2.91 -13.95
CA ASP A 6 4.99 1.82 -14.64
C ASP A 6 5.43 0.71 -13.69
N GLU A 7 5.95 1.08 -12.53
CA GLU A 7 6.47 0.14 -11.53
C GLU A 7 5.96 0.59 -10.18
N ILE A 8 5.06 -0.22 -9.59
CA ILE A 8 4.37 0.09 -8.36
C ILE A 8 4.64 -1.04 -7.38
N VAL A 9 5.39 -0.72 -6.33
CA VAL A 9 5.68 -1.63 -5.23
C VAL A 9 4.93 -1.12 -4.01
N ALA A 10 4.10 -1.99 -3.43
CA ALA A 10 3.41 -1.72 -2.19
C ALA A 10 4.00 -2.60 -1.09
N SER A 11 4.29 -2.02 0.06
CA SER A 11 4.92 -2.69 1.19
C SER A 11 4.06 -2.48 2.44
N LEU A 12 3.89 -3.54 3.21
CA LEU A 12 3.09 -3.61 4.42
C LEU A 12 4.00 -3.65 5.64
N PHE A 13 3.70 -2.83 6.64
CA PHE A 13 4.45 -2.72 7.88
C PHE A 13 3.52 -2.75 9.08
N TYR A 14 3.99 -3.30 10.20
CA TYR A 14 3.38 -3.13 11.51
C TYR A 14 4.28 -2.23 12.35
N GLY A 15 3.81 -1.02 12.68
CA GLY A 15 4.69 0.03 13.19
C GLY A 15 5.85 0.30 12.21
N SER A 16 7.08 0.02 12.64
CA SER A 16 8.30 0.08 11.80
C SER A 16 8.75 -1.27 11.24
N GLY A 17 8.15 -2.38 11.67
CA GLY A 17 8.52 -3.74 11.25
C GLY A 17 7.96 -4.08 9.87
N PHE A 18 8.81 -4.52 8.96
CA PHE A 18 8.39 -4.99 7.64
C PHE A 18 7.65 -6.33 7.76
N ILE A 19 6.54 -6.47 7.04
CA ILE A 19 5.73 -7.68 7.01
C ILE A 19 5.85 -8.37 5.66
N SER A 20 5.50 -7.65 4.59
CA SER A 20 5.51 -8.19 3.23
C SER A 20 5.47 -7.08 2.19
N GLU A 21 5.71 -7.46 0.94
CA GLU A 21 5.54 -6.58 -0.20
C GLU A 21 4.80 -7.27 -1.34
N THR A 22 4.20 -6.46 -2.21
CA THR A 22 3.50 -6.93 -3.40
C THR A 22 3.68 -5.93 -4.54
N ARG A 23 3.48 -6.40 -5.77
CA ARG A 23 3.50 -5.55 -6.96
C ARG A 23 2.09 -5.28 -7.42
N VAL A 24 1.86 -4.04 -7.82
CA VAL A 24 0.58 -3.60 -8.37
C VAL A 24 0.73 -3.42 -9.88
N LEU A 25 -0.31 -3.81 -10.62
CA LEU A 25 -0.27 -3.73 -12.08
C LEU A 25 -0.12 -2.28 -12.57
N PRO A 26 0.68 -2.04 -13.62
CA PRO A 26 0.82 -0.72 -14.22
C PRO A 26 -0.52 -0.19 -14.71
N PHE A 27 -0.77 1.11 -14.54
CA PHE A 27 -2.01 1.73 -14.98
C PHE A 27 -1.82 3.19 -15.42
N LYS A 28 -2.84 3.74 -16.08
CA LYS A 28 -2.86 5.13 -16.54
C LYS A 28 -4.00 5.89 -15.87
N GLN A 29 -3.68 7.04 -15.31
CA GLN A 29 -4.64 7.93 -14.68
C GLN A 29 -4.83 9.19 -15.52
N ARG A 30 -6.07 9.45 -15.95
CA ARG A 30 -6.42 10.70 -16.64
C ARG A 30 -6.49 11.84 -15.61
N LYS A 31 -6.23 13.07 -16.06
CA LYS A 31 -6.36 14.27 -15.22
C LYS A 31 -7.76 14.33 -14.59
N LYS A 32 -7.83 14.66 -13.28
CA LYS A 32 -9.06 14.75 -12.47
C LYS A 32 -9.85 13.44 -12.34
N PHE A 33 -9.27 12.30 -12.71
CA PHE A 33 -9.90 11.00 -12.50
C PHE A 33 -9.33 10.32 -11.25
N ARG A 34 -10.19 9.66 -10.47
CA ARG A 34 -9.78 8.85 -9.32
C ARG A 34 -9.80 7.38 -9.74
N SER A 35 -8.65 6.72 -9.61
CA SER A 35 -8.51 5.29 -9.89
C SER A 35 -8.47 4.52 -8.58
N THR A 36 -9.16 3.37 -8.54
CA THR A 36 -9.04 2.39 -7.45
C THR A 36 -8.14 1.27 -7.93
N VAL A 37 -7.22 0.84 -7.07
CA VAL A 37 -6.29 -0.23 -7.38
C VAL A 37 -6.24 -1.22 -6.23
N ASN A 38 -6.34 -2.50 -6.56
CA ASN A 38 -6.29 -3.57 -5.58
C ASN A 38 -4.84 -4.03 -5.40
N ALA A 39 -4.40 -4.12 -4.15
CA ALA A 39 -3.13 -4.71 -3.76
C ALA A 39 -3.40 -5.86 -2.80
N THR A 40 -2.89 -7.04 -3.13
CA THR A 40 -3.01 -8.24 -2.29
C THR A 40 -1.63 -8.58 -1.75
N PHE A 41 -1.53 -8.68 -0.43
CA PHE A 41 -0.32 -9.03 0.28
C PHE A 41 -0.40 -10.48 0.75
N SER A 42 0.73 -11.19 0.69
CA SER A 42 0.91 -12.47 1.37
C SER A 42 2.03 -12.31 2.39
N ALA A 43 1.76 -12.70 3.62
CA ALA A 43 2.75 -12.74 4.71
C ALA A 43 2.98 -14.18 5.19
N ALA A 44 2.53 -15.18 4.42
CA ALA A 44 2.80 -16.58 4.73
C ALA A 44 4.31 -16.81 4.82
N ASP A 45 4.74 -17.51 5.87
CA ASP A 45 6.14 -17.85 6.14
C ASP A 45 7.10 -16.66 6.19
N SER A 46 6.57 -15.44 6.37
CA SER A 46 7.38 -14.23 6.46
C SER A 46 7.98 -14.13 7.85
N PHE A 47 9.30 -13.95 7.91
CA PHE A 47 9.98 -13.69 9.16
C PHE A 47 9.56 -12.32 9.71
N VAL A 48 9.08 -12.30 10.95
CA VAL A 48 8.75 -11.09 11.70
C VAL A 48 9.40 -11.17 13.07
N GLU A 49 9.91 -10.04 13.56
CA GLU A 49 10.49 -9.96 14.90
C GLU A 49 9.43 -10.25 15.98
N ASP A 50 9.84 -10.84 17.10
CA ASP A 50 8.93 -11.25 18.18
C ASP A 50 8.02 -10.11 18.67
N ARG A 51 8.56 -8.89 18.80
CA ARG A 51 7.78 -7.70 19.19
C ARG A 51 6.66 -7.35 18.21
N VAL A 52 6.90 -7.62 16.92
CA VAL A 52 5.92 -7.37 15.86
C VAL A 52 4.85 -8.45 15.92
N ALA A 53 5.26 -9.72 16.02
CA ALA A 53 4.33 -10.85 16.15
C ALA A 53 3.43 -10.70 17.38
N SER A 54 4.01 -10.35 18.54
CA SER A 54 3.24 -10.15 19.77
C SER A 54 2.26 -8.99 19.68
N GLY A 55 2.66 -7.88 19.05
CA GLY A 55 1.79 -6.72 18.84
C GLY A 55 0.62 -7.04 17.92
N ILE A 56 0.88 -7.71 16.80
CA ILE A 56 -0.17 -8.15 15.88
C ILE A 56 -1.14 -9.11 16.60
N ASN A 57 -0.65 -10.05 17.41
CA ASN A 57 -1.50 -10.97 18.18
C ASN A 57 -2.38 -10.23 19.19
N ALA A 58 -1.85 -9.22 19.88
CA ALA A 58 -2.63 -8.39 20.80
C ALA A 58 -3.73 -7.61 20.05
N ASP A 59 -3.40 -6.96 18.94
CA ASP A 59 -4.37 -6.21 18.14
C ASP A 59 -5.42 -7.12 17.49
N MET A 60 -5.03 -8.34 17.08
CA MET A 60 -5.96 -9.36 16.59
C MET A 60 -6.99 -9.75 17.65
N ALA A 61 -6.60 -9.85 18.93
CA ALA A 61 -7.52 -10.12 20.03
C ALA A 61 -8.56 -9.00 20.23
N HIS A 62 -8.23 -7.76 19.83
CA HIS A 62 -9.14 -6.62 19.79
C HIS A 62 -9.96 -6.53 18.49
N GLY A 63 -9.77 -7.47 17.55
CA GLY A 63 -10.56 -7.63 16.33
C GLY A 63 -10.12 -6.76 15.14
N THR A 64 -9.10 -5.92 15.29
CA THR A 64 -8.58 -5.08 14.19
C THR A 64 -7.10 -4.82 14.38
N VAL A 65 -6.32 -5.01 13.31
CA VAL A 65 -4.88 -4.71 13.28
C VAL A 65 -4.62 -3.51 12.41
N SER A 66 -3.84 -2.56 12.91
CA SER A 66 -3.48 -1.34 12.17
C SER A 66 -2.12 -1.50 11.51
N PHE A 67 -2.09 -1.41 10.17
CA PHE A 67 -0.85 -1.52 9.40
C PHE A 67 -0.47 -0.19 8.73
N ASN A 68 0.82 0.03 8.56
CA ASN A 68 1.37 1.09 7.72
C ASN A 68 1.58 0.55 6.31
N VAL A 69 1.03 1.25 5.31
CA VAL A 69 1.19 0.90 3.89
C VAL A 69 2.08 1.93 3.22
N LYS A 70 3.19 1.48 2.64
CA LYS A 70 4.07 2.31 1.81
C LYS A 70 3.88 1.92 0.35
N VAL A 71 3.73 2.90 -0.52
CA VAL A 71 3.70 2.68 -1.97
C VAL A 71 4.81 3.49 -2.63
N LEU A 72 5.64 2.82 -3.41
CA LEU A 72 6.64 3.42 -4.27
C LEU A 72 6.19 3.21 -5.71
N ALA A 73 6.02 4.30 -6.45
CA ALA A 73 5.63 4.23 -7.85
C ALA A 73 6.55 5.07 -8.74
N ARG A 74 7.08 4.47 -9.81
CA ARG A 74 7.68 5.23 -10.91
C ARG A 74 6.56 5.76 -11.79
N VAL A 75 6.48 7.09 -11.87
CA VAL A 75 5.44 7.79 -12.63
C VAL A 75 6.01 8.62 -13.76
N GLN A 76 5.32 8.61 -14.89
CA GLN A 76 5.63 9.45 -16.04
C GLN A 76 4.43 10.33 -16.40
N PHE A 77 4.65 11.64 -16.45
CA PHE A 77 3.63 12.58 -16.91
C PHE A 77 3.66 12.67 -18.45
N ARG A 78 2.47 12.65 -19.08
CA ARG A 78 2.32 12.84 -20.52
C ARG A 78 1.34 13.95 -20.84
N LYS A 79 1.71 14.79 -21.82
CA LYS A 79 0.86 15.85 -22.37
C LYS A 79 0.95 15.80 -23.90
N GLY A 80 -0.08 15.27 -24.56
CA GLY A 80 -0.04 14.99 -26.00
C GLY A 80 1.01 13.91 -26.32
N GLY A 81 1.78 14.10 -27.39
CA GLY A 81 2.92 13.23 -27.76
C GLY A 81 4.19 13.43 -26.94
N TRP A 82 4.25 14.46 -26.08
CA TRP A 82 5.44 14.77 -25.28
C TRP A 82 5.49 13.96 -23.97
N ARG A 83 6.61 13.26 -23.77
CA ARG A 83 6.95 12.57 -22.52
C ARG A 83 7.67 13.55 -21.58
N LEU A 84 7.10 13.81 -20.42
CA LEU A 84 7.74 14.63 -19.38
C LEU A 84 8.67 13.76 -18.52
N ARG A 85 9.41 14.41 -17.61
CA ARG A 85 10.37 13.76 -16.70
C ARG A 85 9.69 12.66 -15.88
N ARG A 86 10.40 11.54 -15.69
CA ARG A 86 10.03 10.47 -14.74
C ARG A 86 10.20 10.99 -13.31
N ARG A 87 9.28 10.64 -12.41
CA ARG A 87 9.33 10.95 -10.98
C ARG A 87 9.12 9.69 -10.15
N LEU A 88 9.58 9.71 -8.91
CA LEU A 88 9.37 8.64 -7.96
C LEU A 88 8.35 9.10 -6.92
N LEU A 89 7.11 8.66 -7.08
CA LEU A 89 6.04 8.89 -6.14
C LEU A 89 6.24 7.99 -4.92
N ARG A 90 6.23 8.59 -3.72
CA ARG A 90 6.24 7.89 -2.44
C ARG A 90 4.95 8.21 -1.71
N VAL A 91 4.21 7.18 -1.32
CA VAL A 91 2.98 7.31 -0.54
C VAL A 91 3.16 6.55 0.76
N LEU A 92 2.76 7.16 1.87
CA LEU A 92 2.69 6.49 3.18
C LEU A 92 1.31 6.72 3.79
N CYS A 93 0.57 5.64 3.93
CA CYS A 93 -0.68 5.56 4.68
C CYS A 93 -0.37 4.96 6.04
N ARG A 94 -0.74 5.66 7.12
CA ARG A 94 -0.53 5.18 8.49
C ARG A 94 -1.80 4.61 9.08
N ASP A 95 -1.61 3.63 9.97
CA ASP A 95 -2.66 3.05 10.83
C ASP A 95 -3.89 2.55 10.06
N VAL A 96 -3.67 1.92 8.89
CA VAL A 96 -4.71 1.36 8.04
C VAL A 96 -5.32 0.14 8.74
N PRO A 97 -6.60 0.18 9.14
CA PRO A 97 -7.21 -0.89 9.92
C PRO A 97 -7.57 -2.05 9.01
N VAL A 98 -7.20 -3.25 9.44
CA VAL A 98 -7.47 -4.50 8.74
C VAL A 98 -8.14 -5.45 9.73
N THR A 99 -9.33 -5.92 9.35
CA THR A 99 -10.00 -6.99 10.10
C THR A 99 -9.50 -8.31 9.53
N ILE A 100 -8.91 -9.13 10.40
CA ILE A 100 -8.39 -10.46 10.06
C ILE A 100 -9.41 -11.49 10.53
N SER A 101 -9.76 -12.40 9.63
CA SER A 101 -10.64 -13.53 9.91
C SER A 101 -9.83 -14.74 10.38
N ASN A 102 -10.50 -15.72 10.98
CA ASN A 102 -9.87 -16.90 11.58
C ASN A 102 -9.03 -17.75 10.60
N ASN A 103 -9.20 -17.58 9.29
CA ASN A 103 -8.40 -18.27 8.27
C ASN A 103 -7.11 -17.52 7.88
N GLY A 104 -6.76 -16.43 8.58
CA GLY A 104 -5.59 -15.60 8.32
C GLY A 104 -5.75 -14.61 7.16
N SER A 105 -6.91 -14.55 6.51
CA SER A 105 -7.22 -13.54 5.49
C SER A 105 -7.85 -12.29 6.12
N GLY A 106 -7.52 -11.12 5.58
CA GLY A 106 -8.05 -9.85 6.07
C GLY A 106 -8.32 -8.84 4.96
N LYS A 107 -9.15 -7.85 5.27
CA LYS A 107 -9.45 -6.72 4.37
C LYS A 107 -9.36 -5.41 5.12
N MET A 108 -8.94 -4.37 4.40
CA MET A 108 -8.99 -3.00 4.91
C MET A 108 -10.44 -2.61 5.21
N THR A 109 -10.66 -1.99 6.37
CA THR A 109 -11.96 -1.47 6.81
C THR A 109 -11.92 0.06 6.94
N GLY A 110 -13.08 0.70 7.13
CA GLY A 110 -13.14 2.16 7.35
C GLY A 110 -12.96 3.05 6.11
N GLY A 111 -12.96 2.48 4.91
CA GLY A 111 -12.95 3.24 3.65
C GLY A 111 -11.60 3.86 3.28
N GLY A 112 -11.62 4.83 2.36
CA GLY A 112 -10.41 5.51 1.90
C GLY A 112 -9.86 6.46 2.97
N ARG A 113 -8.54 6.47 3.14
CA ARG A 113 -7.83 7.38 4.04
C ARG A 113 -6.91 8.31 3.26
N ASP A 114 -6.71 9.51 3.81
CA ASP A 114 -5.69 10.42 3.30
C ASP A 114 -4.30 9.91 3.69
N CYS A 115 -3.42 9.87 2.70
CA CYS A 115 -2.05 9.39 2.88
C CYS A 115 -1.09 10.52 2.55
N SER A 116 0.07 10.50 3.22
CA SER A 116 1.15 11.43 2.89
C SER A 116 1.76 11.07 1.53
N VAL A 117 2.00 12.07 0.69
CA VAL A 117 2.52 11.90 -0.67
C VAL A 117 3.75 12.79 -0.86
N THR A 118 4.80 12.24 -1.44
CA THR A 118 6.04 12.96 -1.80
C THR A 118 6.48 12.52 -3.20
N VAL A 119 7.02 13.43 -4.02
CA VAL A 119 7.33 13.23 -5.46
C VAL A 119 8.76 13.64 -5.78
#